data_AF-A0AAN0M4D0-F1
#
_entry.id   AF-A0AAN0M4D0-F1
#
_cell.length_a   1.000
_cell.length_b   1.000
_cell.length_c   1.000
_cell.angle_alpha   90.00
_cell.angle_beta   90.00
_cell.angle_gamma   90.00
#
_symmetry.space_group_name_H-M   'P 1'
#
loop_
_entity.id
_entity.type
_entity.pdbx_description
1 polymer ?
#
loop_
_entity_poly.entity_id
_entity_poly.type
_entity_poly.pdbx_seq_one_letter_code
_entity_poly.pdbx_strand_id
1 'polypeptide(L)'
;MEFFQVNLIMLVVAILFFVGAYYLDAKTKFIEKVFKTTPKQFYIITGVLALVILIMNYIAISVFGSWQSLIITSLSRLQLRS
;
A
#
# COMPACT_ATOMS: atom_id res chain seq x y z
N MET A 1 -17.10 13.22 -3.31
CA MET A 1 -16.05 13.71 -2.38
C MET A 1 -15.21 12.59 -1.77
N GLU A 2 -15.70 11.35 -1.67
CA GLU A 2 -14.99 10.25 -1.00
C GLU A 2 -13.66 9.83 -1.67
N PHE A 3 -13.59 9.80 -3.01
CA PHE A 3 -12.37 9.39 -3.72
C PHE A 3 -11.14 10.22 -3.33
N PHE A 4 -11.27 11.55 -3.30
CA PHE A 4 -10.15 12.43 -2.96
C PHE A 4 -9.74 12.24 -1.49
N GLN A 5 -10.69 12.12 -0.58
CA GLN A 5 -10.43 11.90 0.85
C GLN A 5 -9.73 10.57 1.11
N VAL A 6 -10.19 9.47 0.50
CA VAL A 6 -9.58 8.13 0.67
C VAL A 6 -8.16 8.10 0.11
N ASN A 7 -7.93 8.69 -1.07
CA ASN A 7 -6.58 8.80 -1.63
C ASN A 7 -5.64 9.63 -0.74
N LEU A 8 -6.12 10.74 -0.19
CA LEU A 8 -5.31 11.62 0.66
C LEU A 8 -4.95 10.93 1.97
N ILE A 9 -5.89 10.19 2.58
CA ILE A 9 -5.65 9.39 3.79
C ILE A 9 -4.58 8.32 3.52
N MET A 10 -4.70 7.59 2.40
CA MET A 10 -3.71 6.58 2.02
C MET A 10 -2.31 7.18 1.84
N LEU A 11 -2.23 8.38 1.27
CA LEU A 11 -0.97 9.09 1.09
C LEU A 11 -0.35 9.53 2.44
N VAL A 12 -1.18 10.04 3.35
CA VAL A 12 -0.75 10.41 4.72
C VAL A 12 -0.27 9.18 5.49
N VAL A 13 -0.99 8.06 5.42
CA VAL A 13 -0.60 6.79 6.07
C VAL A 13 0.74 6.30 5.52
N ALA A 14 0.94 6.35 4.20
CA ALA A 14 2.21 5.97 3.58
C ALA A 14 3.35 6.85 4.10
N ILE A 15 3.18 8.18 4.12
CA ILE A 15 4.21 9.11 4.63
C ILE A 15 4.54 8.80 6.10
N LEU A 16 3.54 8.62 6.96
CA LEU A 16 3.75 8.27 8.36
C LEU A 16 4.52 6.96 8.52
N PHE A 17 4.25 5.97 7.67
CA PHE A 17 4.95 4.69 7.68
C PHE A 17 6.43 4.86 7.28
N PHE A 18 6.71 5.64 6.22
CA PHE A 18 8.07 5.93 5.77
C PHE A 18 8.87 6.69 6.83
N VAL A 19 8.28 7.76 7.38
CA VAL A 19 8.94 8.59 8.41
C VAL A 19 9.14 7.79 9.70
N GLY A 20 8.13 7.02 10.12
CA GLY A 20 8.21 6.16 11.30
C GLY A 20 9.28 5.10 11.17
N ALA A 21 9.33 4.40 10.03
CA ALA A 21 10.38 3.43 9.73
C ALA A 21 11.77 4.06 9.74
N TYR A 22 11.91 5.27 9.17
CA TYR A 22 13.18 6.02 9.17
C TYR A 22 13.64 6.39 10.58
N TYR A 23 12.75 6.91 11.40
CA TYR A 23 13.09 7.32 12.76
C TYR A 23 13.43 6.13 13.65
N LEU A 24 12.73 5.01 13.47
CA LEU A 24 12.97 3.77 14.20
C LEU A 24 14.32 3.17 13.79
N ASP A 25 14.57 3.08 12.48
CA ASP A 25 15.80 2.49 11.96
C ASP A 25 17.05 3.28 12.36
N ALA A 26 16.98 4.61 12.36
CA ALA A 26 18.06 5.48 12.79
C ALA A 26 18.53 5.21 14.23
N LYS A 27 17.64 4.76 15.13
CA LYS A 27 17.98 4.49 16.53
C LYS A 27 18.29 3.03 16.81
N THR A 28 17.65 2.08 16.13
CA THR A 28 17.72 0.66 16.53
C THR A 28 18.30 -0.26 15.47
N LYS A 29 18.58 0.24 14.24
CA LYS A 29 18.88 -0.57 13.05
C LYS A 29 17.82 -1.66 12.84
N PHE A 30 16.55 -1.28 13.05
CA PHE A 30 15.43 -2.22 13.04
C PHE A 30 15.29 -2.92 11.69
N ILE A 31 15.47 -2.18 10.60
CA ILE A 31 15.30 -2.69 9.25
C ILE A 31 16.33 -3.79 8.97
N GLU A 32 17.60 -3.53 9.30
CA GLU A 32 18.68 -4.51 9.15
C GLU A 32 18.45 -5.75 10.03
N LYS A 33 17.98 -5.57 11.28
CA LYS A 33 17.78 -6.68 12.23
C LYS A 33 16.59 -7.57 11.88
N VAL A 34 15.47 -6.99 11.46
CA VAL A 34 14.21 -7.72 11.25
C VAL A 34 14.10 -8.21 9.82
N PHE A 35 14.34 -7.33 8.85
CA PHE A 35 14.15 -7.64 7.43
C PHE A 35 15.42 -8.17 6.77
N LYS A 36 16.55 -8.19 7.47
CA LYS A 36 17.86 -8.69 6.97
C LYS A 36 18.23 -8.07 5.62
N THR A 37 17.85 -6.81 5.42
CA THR A 37 18.07 -6.06 4.19
C THR A 37 18.68 -4.71 4.52
N THR A 38 19.28 -4.06 3.52
CA THR A 38 19.79 -2.70 3.70
C THR A 38 18.63 -1.70 3.77
N PRO A 39 18.72 -0.63 4.58
CA PRO A 39 17.67 0.38 4.66
C PRO A 39 17.31 0.95 3.29
N LYS A 40 18.30 1.18 2.43
CA LYS A 40 18.10 1.63 1.06
C LYS A 40 17.22 0.67 0.25
N GLN A 41 17.51 -0.63 0.28
CA GLN A 41 16.71 -1.64 -0.42
C GLN A 41 15.30 -1.73 0.17
N PHE A 42 15.16 -1.67 1.48
CA PHE A 42 13.85 -1.66 2.14
C PHE A 42 12.98 -0.50 1.66
N TYR A 43 13.52 0.73 1.62
CA TYR A 43 12.77 1.89 1.14
C TYR A 43 12.39 1.81 -0.33
N ILE A 44 13.27 1.24 -1.17
CA ILE A 44 12.94 1.01 -2.59
C ILE A 44 11.79 0.01 -2.71
N ILE A 45 11.87 -1.14 -2.02
CA ILE A 45 10.85 -2.19 -2.09
C ILE A 45 9.51 -1.66 -1.56
N THR A 46 9.52 -1.02 -0.39
CA THR A 46 8.31 -0.43 0.21
C THR A 46 7.76 0.72 -0.64
N GLY A 47 8.61 1.53 -1.27
CA GLY A 47 8.21 2.57 -2.22
C GLY A 47 7.48 2.00 -3.43
N VAL A 48 8.03 0.95 -4.03
CA VAL A 48 7.38 0.24 -5.15
C VAL A 48 6.04 -0.37 -4.72
N LEU A 49 5.99 -1.00 -3.54
CA LEU A 49 4.75 -1.55 -3.00
C LEU A 49 3.69 -0.46 -2.76
N ALA A 50 4.08 0.70 -2.22
CA ALA A 50 3.19 1.83 -2.03
C ALA A 50 2.61 2.33 -3.37
N LEU A 51 3.43 2.40 -4.43
CA LEU A 51 2.96 2.74 -5.77
C LEU A 51 1.97 1.72 -6.32
N VAL A 52 2.22 0.43 -6.15
CA VAL A 52 1.28 -0.64 -6.55
C VAL A 52 -0.04 -0.48 -5.82
N ILE A 53 -0.02 -0.23 -4.50
CA ILE A 53 -1.22 -0.02 -3.71
C ILE A 53 -1.99 1.22 -4.19
N LEU A 54 -1.31 2.32 -4.53
CA LEU A 54 -1.96 3.52 -5.08
C LEU A 54 -2.63 3.23 -6.42
N ILE A 55 -1.99 2.47 -7.31
CA ILE A 55 -2.59 2.04 -8.59
C ILE A 55 -3.82 1.17 -8.33
N MET A 56 -3.73 0.19 -7.42
CA MET A 56 -4.86 -0.65 -7.05
C MET A 56 -6.01 0.17 -6.45
N ASN A 57 -5.69 1.17 -5.62
CA ASN A 57 -6.68 2.07 -5.03
C ASN A 57 -7.39 2.90 -6.10
N TYR A 58 -6.64 3.42 -7.09
CA TYR A 58 -7.22 4.08 -8.24
C TYR A 58 -8.19 3.14 -8.99
N ILE A 59 -7.79 1.89 -9.27
CA ILE A 59 -8.66 0.92 -9.95
C ILE A 59 -9.91 0.64 -9.11
N ALA A 60 -9.75 0.37 -7.81
CA ALA A 60 -10.85 0.06 -6.91
C ALA A 60 -11.91 1.16 -6.88
N ILE A 61 -11.51 2.43 -6.81
CA ILE A 61 -12.48 3.51 -6.74
C ILE A 61 -12.95 3.98 -8.13
N SER A 62 -12.04 4.18 -9.09
CA SER A 62 -12.40 4.73 -10.41
C SER A 62 -13.12 3.73 -11.32
N VAL A 63 -12.83 2.42 -11.19
CA VAL A 63 -13.43 1.38 -12.05
C VAL A 63 -14.57 0.66 -11.34
N PHE A 64 -14.43 0.37 -10.05
CA PHE A 64 -15.40 -0.42 -9.30
C PHE A 64 -16.25 0.40 -8.31
N GLY A 65 -15.93 1.69 -8.11
CA GLY A 65 -16.61 2.56 -7.14
C GLY A 65 -16.19 2.34 -5.69
N SER A 66 -15.76 1.13 -5.32
CA SER A 66 -15.28 0.79 -3.98
C SER A 66 -14.40 -0.46 -3.96
N TRP A 67 -13.63 -0.63 -2.89
CA TRP A 67 -12.86 -1.86 -2.63
C TRP A 67 -13.75 -3.09 -2.48
N GLN A 68 -14.91 -2.95 -1.82
CA GLN A 68 -15.86 -4.05 -1.66
C GLN A 68 -16.38 -4.54 -3.02
N SER A 69 -16.75 -3.61 -3.89
CA SER A 69 -17.23 -3.92 -5.24
C SER A 69 -16.15 -4.64 -6.07
N LEU A 70 -14.88 -4.20 -6.00
CA LEU A 70 -13.76 -4.88 -6.65
C LEU A 70 -13.58 -6.31 -6.15
N ILE A 71 -13.58 -6.52 -4.83
CA ILE A 71 -13.37 -7.83 -4.22
C ILE A 71 -14.49 -8.80 -4.61
N ILE A 72 -15.75 -8.39 -4.46
CA ILE A 72 -16.92 -9.22 -4.78
C ILE A 72 -16.92 -9.58 -6.27
N THR A 73 -16.64 -8.61 -7.15
CA THR A 73 -16.62 -8.83 -8.61
C THR A 73 -15.46 -9.74 -9.04
N SER A 74 -14.31 -9.64 -8.38
CA SER A 74 -13.16 -10.50 -8.67
C SER A 74 -13.42 -11.95 -8.24
N LEU A 75 -13.99 -12.14 -7.05
CA LEU A 75 -14.33 -13.45 -6.51
C LEU A 75 -15.42 -14.15 -7.33
N SER A 76 -16.47 -13.43 -7.72
CA SER A 76 -17.55 -14.02 -8.53
C SER A 76 -17.07 -14.46 -9.91
N ARG A 77 -16.16 -13.72 -10.55
CA ARG A 77 -15.54 -14.12 -11.83
C ARG A 77 -14.63 -15.34 -11.71
N LEU A 78 -13.92 -15.49 -10.59
CA LEU A 78 -13.10 -16.67 -10.33
C LEU A 78 -13.97 -17.92 -10.12
N GLN A 79 -15.07 -17.77 -9.39
CA GLN A 79 -16.01 -18.85 -9.10
C GLN A 79 -16.79 -19.32 -10.34
N LEU A 80 -17.02 -18.44 -11.32
CA LEU A 80 -17.59 -18.80 -12.63
C LEU A 80 -16.59 -19.51 -13.58
N ARG A 81 -15.29 -19.48 -13.26
CA ARG A 81 -14.22 -20.10 -14.07
C ARG A 81 -13.69 -21.42 -13.50
N SER A 82 -14.04 -21.77 -12.26
CA SER A 82 -13.74 -23.04 -11.59
C SER A 82 -14.87 -24.04 -11.76
#